data_AF-A0A6B3I5N1-F1
#
_entry.id   AF-A0A6B3I5N1-F1
#
_cell.length_a   1.000
_cell.length_b   1.000
_cell.length_c   1.000
_cell.angle_alpha   90.00
_cell.angle_beta   90.00
_cell.angle_gamma   90.00
#
_symmetry.space_group_name_H-M   'P 1'
#
loop_
_entity.id
_entity.type
_entity.pdbx_description
1 polymer ?
#
loop_
_entity_poly.entity_id
_entity_poly.type
_entity_poly.pdbx_seq_one_letter_code
_entity_poly.pdbx_strand_id
1 'polypeptide(L)' 'MTAVDARPATSTGARPETGTGLRFPAGFRWGTATAAYQIEGAATEDGRTPSIWDTFSRTPGKVR' A
#
# COMPACT_ATOMS: atom_id res chain seq x y z
N MET A 1 20.31 38.90 50.75
CA MET A 1 21.08 37.92 49.96
C MET A 1 20.09 37.29 48.99
N THR A 2 20.10 37.75 47.75
CA THR A 2 19.15 37.41 46.68
C THR A 2 19.40 35.99 46.18
N ALA A 3 18.39 35.12 46.26
CA ALA A 3 18.35 33.89 45.49
C ALA A 3 17.33 34.08 44.37
N VAL A 4 17.86 34.32 43.17
CA VAL A 4 17.13 34.31 41.90
C VAL A 4 16.71 32.87 41.63
N ASP A 5 15.42 32.56 41.77
CA ASP A 5 14.87 31.27 41.36
C ASP A 5 14.68 31.29 39.84
N ALA A 6 15.65 30.69 39.14
CA ALA A 6 15.60 30.52 37.70
C ALA A 6 14.53 29.47 37.37
N ARG A 7 13.35 29.92 36.95
CA ARG A 7 12.32 29.05 36.39
C ARG A 7 12.94 28.18 35.28
N PRO A 8 12.75 26.84 35.29
CA PRO A 8 13.20 26.03 34.18
C PRO A 8 12.40 26.45 32.94
N ALA A 9 13.09 26.91 31.91
CA ALA A 9 12.48 27.12 30.60
C ALA A 9 11.92 25.76 30.15
N THR A 10 10.61 25.66 30.03
CA THR A 10 9.96 24.52 29.39
C THR A 10 10.55 24.43 27.98
N SER A 11 11.44 23.46 27.76
CA SER A 11 11.86 23.06 26.42
C SER A 11 10.59 22.57 25.72
N THR A 12 9.94 23.45 24.97
CA THR A 12 9.04 23.04 23.90
C THR A 12 9.90 22.24 22.93
N GLY A 13 10.00 20.93 23.16
CA GLY A 13 10.50 20.01 22.16
C GLY A 13 9.63 20.22 20.93
N ALA A 14 10.24 20.71 19.84
CA ALA A 14 9.55 20.94 18.59
C ALA A 14 8.85 19.63 18.20
N ARG A 15 7.51 19.68 18.15
CA ARG A 15 6.72 18.62 17.52
C ARG A 15 7.28 18.46 16.11
N PRO A 16 7.60 17.25 15.63
CA PRO A 16 8.17 17.09 14.30
C PRO A 16 7.33 17.88 13.31
N GLU A 17 7.98 18.85 12.66
CA GLU A 17 7.35 19.70 11.66
C GLU A 17 6.65 18.76 10.69
N THR A 18 5.32 18.82 10.60
CA THR A 18 4.57 18.06 9.62
C THR A 18 5.08 18.51 8.26
N GLY A 19 6.00 17.75 7.69
CA GLY A 19 6.69 18.09 6.45
C GLY A 19 5.67 18.55 5.42
N THR A 20 5.98 19.67 4.77
CA THR A 20 5.18 20.28 3.69
C THR A 20 4.63 19.16 2.82
N GLY A 21 3.29 19.06 2.77
CA GLY A 21 2.58 17.80 2.56
C GLY A 21 3.09 16.90 1.43
N LEU A 22 2.86 15.59 1.57
CA LEU A 22 3.30 14.56 0.61
C LEU A 22 3.04 15.01 -0.84
N ARG A 23 4.10 15.05 -1.66
CA ARG A 23 4.06 15.36 -3.10
C ARG A 23 4.77 14.27 -3.90
N PHE A 24 4.22 13.93 -5.05
CA PHE A 24 4.85 13.03 -6.01
C PHE A 24 5.72 13.82 -6.98
N PRO A 25 6.83 13.23 -7.50
CA PRO A 25 7.66 13.88 -8.51
C PRO A 25 6.89 14.24 -9.78
N ALA A 26 7.38 15.23 -10.52
CA ALA A 26 6.88 15.51 -11.86
C ALA A 26 7.04 14.27 -12.75
N GLY A 27 5.99 13.90 -13.48
CA GLY A 27 5.97 12.71 -14.32
C GLY A 27 5.69 11.40 -13.59
N PHE A 28 5.30 11.44 -12.31
CA PHE A 28 4.83 10.25 -11.61
C PHE A 28 3.61 9.64 -12.32
N ARG A 29 3.72 8.36 -12.69
CA ARG A 29 2.63 7.65 -13.37
C ARG A 29 1.75 6.94 -12.36
N TRP A 30 0.52 7.39 -12.28
CA TRP A 30 -0.56 6.67 -11.63
C TRP A 30 -1.11 5.62 -12.58
N GLY A 31 -1.47 4.47 -12.03
CA GLY A 31 -2.04 3.39 -12.80
C GLY A 31 -2.74 2.38 -11.91
N THR A 32 -3.36 1.42 -12.58
CA THR A 32 -3.95 0.23 -11.98
C THR A 32 -3.45 -0.98 -12.75
N ALA A 33 -3.51 -2.16 -12.14
CA ALA A 33 -3.11 -3.41 -12.75
C ALA A 33 -4.07 -4.52 -12.34
N THR A 34 -4.25 -5.48 -13.24
CA THR A 34 -5.04 -6.70 -13.02
C THR A 34 -4.27 -7.90 -13.57
N ALA A 35 -4.80 -9.10 -13.35
CA ALA A 35 -4.31 -10.32 -13.98
C ALA A 35 -5.48 -11.09 -14.59
N ALA A 36 -5.27 -11.67 -15.77
CA ALA A 36 -6.31 -12.31 -16.57
C ALA A 36 -7.18 -13.29 -15.78
N TYR A 37 -6.55 -14.31 -15.16
CA TYR A 37 -7.29 -15.34 -14.41
C TYR A 37 -8.07 -14.80 -13.21
N GLN A 38 -7.68 -13.63 -12.67
CA GLN A 38 -8.36 -13.03 -11.52
C GLN A 38 -9.61 -12.24 -11.91
N ILE A 39 -9.72 -11.76 -13.16
CA ILE A 39 -10.77 -10.79 -13.54
C ILE A 39 -11.57 -11.17 -14.78
N GLU A 40 -11.01 -11.95 -15.71
CA GLU A 40 -11.67 -12.16 -17.02
C GLU A 40 -12.81 -13.17 -16.94
N GLY A 41 -12.67 -14.24 -16.17
CA GLY A 41 -13.62 -15.36 -16.20
C GLY A 41 -13.52 -16.15 -17.51
N ALA A 42 -14.66 -16.53 -18.10
CA ALA A 42 -14.78 -17.18 -19.42
C ALA A 42 -13.76 -18.33 -19.66
N ALA A 43 -13.46 -19.10 -18.60
CA ALA A 43 -12.30 -19.98 -18.58
C ALA A 43 -12.35 -21.15 -19.59
N THR A 44 -13.51 -21.42 -20.18
CA THR A 44 -13.77 -22.49 -21.16
C THR A 44 -14.47 -21.99 -22.42
N GLU A 45 -14.45 -20.69 -22.68
CA GLU A 45 -15.10 -20.06 -23.84
C GLU A 45 -14.06 -19.73 -24.92
N ASP A 46 -14.54 -19.49 -26.16
CA ASP A 46 -13.79 -18.90 -27.27
C ASP A 46 -12.42 -19.53 -27.59
N GLY A 47 -12.29 -20.84 -27.35
CA GLY A 47 -11.07 -21.59 -27.67
C GLY A 47 -9.93 -21.41 -26.68
N ARG A 48 -10.15 -20.81 -25.51
CA ARG A 48 -9.15 -20.73 -24.45
C ARG A 48 -8.72 -22.13 -23.98
N THR A 49 -7.42 -22.40 -23.99
CA THR A 49 -6.86 -23.62 -23.39
C THR A 49 -6.59 -23.44 -21.89
N PRO A 50 -6.70 -24.50 -21.06
CA PRO A 50 -6.44 -24.40 -19.63
C PRO A 50 -5.04 -23.92 -19.27
N SER A 51 -4.95 -23.05 -18.27
CA SER A 51 -3.71 -22.68 -17.57
C SER A 51 -3.46 -23.58 -16.36
N ILE A 52 -2.31 -23.45 -15.70
CA ILE A 52 -2.06 -24.17 -14.44
C ILE A 52 -3.06 -23.80 -13.33
N TRP A 53 -3.56 -22.56 -13.33
CA TRP A 53 -4.48 -22.06 -12.32
C TRP A 53 -5.85 -22.70 -12.42
N ASP A 54 -6.27 -23.09 -13.63
CA ASP A 54 -7.49 -23.85 -13.87
C ASP A 54 -7.49 -25.21 -13.16
N THR A 55 -6.35 -25.91 -13.18
CA THR A 55 -6.20 -27.20 -12.49
C THR A 55 -5.99 -26.98 -10.99
N PHE A 56 -5.14 -26.02 -10.61
CA PHE A 56 -4.84 -25.75 -9.20
C PHE A 56 -6.08 -25.34 -8.41
N SER A 57 -6.90 -24.43 -8.94
CA SER A 57 -8.07 -23.90 -8.24
C SER A 57 -9.16 -24.94 -7.99
N ARG A 58 -9.29 -25.92 -8.89
CA ARG A 58 -10.24 -27.04 -8.76
C ARG A 58 -9.72 -28.19 -7.90
N THR A 59 -8.46 -28.13 -7.46
CA THR A 59 -7.89 -29.18 -6.60
C THR A 59 -8.39 -28.99 -5.16
N PRO A 60 -9.09 -29.97 -4.56
CA PRO A 60 -9.59 -29.84 -3.19
C PRO A 60 -8.49 -29.43 -2.20
N GLY A 61 -8.77 -28.43 -1.37
CA GLY A 61 -7.85 -27.93 -0.33
C GLY A 61 -6.74 -26.99 -0.82
N LYS A 62 -6.67 -26.65 -2.12
CA LYS A 62 -5.68 -25.71 -2.66
C LYS A 62 -6.14 -24.25 -2.68
N VAL A 63 -7.45 -24.02 -2.64
CA VAL A 63 -8.07 -22.71 -2.49
C VAL A 63 -9.08 -22.79 -1.34
N ARG A 64 -9.24 -21.70 -0.58
CA ARG A 64 -10.07 -21.60 0.63
C ARG A 64 -11.03 -20.44 0.52
#